data_AF-A0A9P0DBE6-F1
#
_entry.id   AF-A0A9P0DBE6-F1
#
_cell.length_a   1.000
_cell.length_b   1.000
_cell.length_c   1.000
_cell.angle_alpha   90.00
_cell.angle_beta   90.00
_cell.angle_gamma   90.00
#
_symmetry.space_group_name_H-M   'P 1'
#
loop_
_entity.id
_entity.type
_entity.pdbx_description
1 polymer ?
#
loop_
_entity_poly.entity_id
_entity_poly.type
_entity_poly.pdbx_seq_one_letter_code
_entity_poly.pdbx_strand_id
1 'polypeptide(L)'
;MNTLSFRTAIHSCILKSLQNKLIRSTFETTNLIQTREYAARKGTRERKKKGKVKVEIQKVGFIPHNQRNREKYLASRPKLKFDDSTMRDPVDDVFVMNYYKWVVYPFQEAVQCHRETHSPEIYNKPDSDLLVTVELNMQGEKKYFIIKYAQ
;
A
#
# COMPACT_ATOMS: atom_id res chain seq x y z
N MET A 1 -31.07 18.20 38.38
CA MET A 1 -31.13 18.87 37.07
C MET A 1 -31.43 17.86 35.96
N ASN A 2 -32.64 17.96 35.43
CA ASN A 2 -33.12 17.69 34.06
C ASN A 2 -32.79 16.35 33.36
N THR A 3 -33.30 15.24 33.89
CA THR A 3 -33.43 13.95 33.17
C THR A 3 -34.37 14.01 31.96
N LEU A 4 -35.24 15.03 31.88
CA LEU A 4 -36.13 15.29 30.74
C LEU A 4 -35.38 15.76 29.48
N SER A 5 -34.26 16.50 29.61
CA SER A 5 -33.49 17.01 28.47
C SER A 5 -32.71 15.90 27.75
N PHE A 6 -32.23 14.90 28.52
CA PHE A 6 -31.47 13.78 27.96
C PHE A 6 -32.37 12.80 27.19
N ARG A 7 -33.61 12.57 27.67
CA ARG A 7 -34.59 11.72 26.99
C ARG A 7 -35.10 12.33 25.69
N THR A 8 -35.34 13.64 25.64
CA THR A 8 -35.75 14.33 24.41
C THR A 8 -34.63 14.38 23.37
N ALA A 9 -33.38 14.55 23.79
CA ALA A 9 -32.22 14.50 22.91
C ALA A 9 -32.05 13.12 22.24
N ILE A 10 -32.13 12.04 23.02
CA ILE A 10 -32.02 10.66 22.51
C ILE A 10 -33.18 10.35 21.54
N HIS A 11 -34.42 10.70 21.89
CA HIS A 11 -35.56 10.52 20.99
C HIS A 11 -35.40 11.28 19.66
N SER A 12 -34.91 12.52 19.70
CA SER A 12 -34.68 13.32 18.49
C SER A 12 -33.58 12.75 17.60
N CYS A 13 -32.55 12.14 18.19
CA CYS A 13 -31.43 11.53 17.46
C CYS A 13 -31.85 10.22 16.80
N ILE A 14 -32.61 9.39 17.52
CA ILE A 14 -33.17 8.15 16.99
C ILE A 14 -34.14 8.44 15.84
N LEU A 15 -35.06 9.41 16.02
CA LEU A 15 -36.00 9.84 14.96
C LEU A 15 -35.27 10.35 13.71
N LYS A 16 -34.22 11.16 13.86
CA LYS A 16 -33.40 11.65 12.73
C LYS A 16 -32.66 10.51 12.02
N SER A 17 -32.13 9.54 12.76
CA SER A 17 -31.46 8.38 12.15
C SER A 17 -32.42 7.45 11.41
N LEU A 18 -33.64 7.26 11.93
CA LEU A 18 -34.70 6.48 11.30
C LEU A 18 -35.22 7.19 10.05
N GLN A 19 -35.41 8.50 10.09
CA GLN A 19 -35.79 9.30 8.92
C GLN A 19 -34.74 9.21 7.81
N ASN A 20 -33.44 9.32 8.13
CA ASN A 20 -32.37 9.17 7.15
C ASN A 20 -32.28 7.75 6.57
N LYS A 21 -32.56 6.71 7.36
CA LYS A 21 -32.58 5.32 6.89
C LYS A 21 -33.76 5.04 5.95
N LEU A 22 -34.92 5.64 6.23
CA LEU A 22 -36.11 5.58 5.38
C LEU A 22 -35.90 6.32 4.04
N ILE A 23 -35.33 7.54 4.08
CA ILE A 23 -34.99 8.32 2.87
C ILE A 23 -33.96 7.60 1.99
N ARG A 24 -33.02 6.86 2.59
CA ARG A 24 -32.02 6.07 1.84
C ARG A 24 -32.65 4.84 1.17
N SER A 25 -33.65 4.22 1.79
CA SER A 25 -34.36 3.06 1.22
C SER A 25 -35.27 3.42 0.04
N THR A 26 -35.91 4.60 0.06
CA THR A 26 -36.80 5.04 -1.02
C THR A 26 -36.04 5.53 -2.25
N PHE A 27 -34.77 5.95 -2.11
CA PHE A 27 -33.90 6.31 -3.23
C PHE A 27 -33.39 5.10 -4.02
N GLU A 28 -33.37 3.90 -3.42
CA GLU A 28 -32.99 2.67 -4.14
C GLU A 28 -34.16 2.10 -4.97
N THR A 29 -35.41 2.41 -4.63
CA THR A 29 -36.59 1.87 -5.31
C THR A 29 -37.07 2.67 -6.53
N THR A 30 -36.61 3.91 -6.73
CA THR A 30 -37.07 4.77 -7.84
C THR A 30 -36.18 4.71 -9.09
N ASN A 31 -35.06 3.98 -9.03
CA ASN A 31 -34.27 3.62 -10.21
C ASN A 31 -34.78 2.32 -10.85
N LEU A 32 -36.10 2.18 -11.00
CA LEU A 32 -36.72 1.34 -12.03
C LEU A 32 -36.47 1.96 -13.41
N ILE A 33 -35.19 2.20 -13.73
CA ILE A 33 -34.74 2.44 -15.09
C ILE A 33 -35.11 1.15 -15.83
N GLN A 34 -35.99 1.26 -16.82
CA GLN A 34 -36.23 0.20 -17.78
C GLN A 34 -34.88 -0.21 -18.38
N THR A 35 -34.24 -1.20 -17.80
CA THR A 35 -33.03 -1.83 -18.33
C THR A 35 -33.49 -2.69 -19.49
N ARG A 36 -33.72 -2.04 -20.63
CA ARG A 36 -33.94 -2.74 -21.89
C ARG A 36 -32.65 -3.50 -22.18
N GLU A 37 -32.72 -4.82 -22.21
CA GLU A 37 -31.61 -5.72 -22.57
C GLU A 37 -31.28 -5.59 -24.06
N TYR A 38 -30.80 -4.41 -24.47
CA TYR A 38 -30.39 -4.18 -25.84
C TYR A 38 -29.26 -5.15 -26.19
N ALA A 39 -29.42 -5.87 -27.31
CA ALA A 39 -28.37 -6.71 -27.83
C ALA A 39 -27.06 -5.89 -27.97
N ALA A 40 -25.98 -6.38 -27.35
CA ALA A 40 -24.70 -5.68 -27.32
C ALA A 40 -24.23 -5.30 -28.74
N ARG A 41 -23.76 -4.06 -28.95
CA ARG A 41 -23.36 -3.54 -30.27
C ARG A 41 -22.31 -4.44 -30.96
N LYS A 42 -22.31 -4.46 -32.31
CA LYS A 42 -21.42 -5.29 -33.14
C LYS A 42 -19.94 -5.17 -32.73
N GLY A 43 -19.45 -3.94 -32.52
CA GLY A 43 -18.07 -3.69 -32.07
C GLY A 43 -17.75 -4.28 -30.68
N THR A 44 -18.68 -4.24 -29.73
CA THR A 44 -18.50 -4.85 -28.40
C THR A 44 -18.45 -6.37 -28.49
N ARG A 45 -19.25 -6.98 -29.38
CA ARG A 45 -19.23 -8.43 -29.63
C ARG A 45 -17.91 -8.87 -30.26
N GLU A 46 -17.41 -8.13 -31.24
CA GLU A 46 -16.14 -8.42 -31.90
C GLU A 46 -14.94 -8.26 -30.96
N ARG A 47 -14.93 -7.23 -30.10
CA ARG A 47 -13.92 -7.07 -29.03
C ARG A 47 -13.92 -8.26 -28.07
N LYS A 48 -15.10 -8.72 -27.64
CA LYS A 48 -15.23 -9.88 -26.76
C LYS A 48 -14.79 -11.19 -27.45
N LYS A 49 -15.09 -11.37 -28.74
CA LYS A 49 -14.61 -12.53 -29.52
C LYS A 49 -13.09 -12.53 -29.67
N LYS A 50 -12.49 -11.37 -29.95
CA LYS A 50 -11.02 -11.20 -30.00
C LYS A 50 -10.35 -11.40 -28.64
N GLY A 51 -11.03 -11.08 -27.53
CA GLY A 51 -10.55 -11.40 -26.18
C GLY A 51 -10.64 -12.88 -25.80
N LYS A 52 -11.43 -13.68 -26.53
CA LYS A 52 -11.52 -15.14 -26.38
C LYS A 52 -10.48 -15.89 -27.23
N VAL A 53 -9.35 -15.27 -27.53
CA VAL A 53 -8.22 -15.98 -28.14
C VAL A 53 -7.82 -17.11 -27.20
N LYS A 54 -7.82 -18.34 -27.73
CA LYS A 54 -7.41 -19.53 -26.99
C LYS A 54 -5.92 -19.37 -26.72
N VAL A 55 -5.56 -19.00 -25.49
CA VAL A 55 -4.18 -19.07 -25.05
C VAL A 55 -3.80 -20.55 -25.09
N GLU A 56 -2.87 -20.91 -25.96
CA GLU A 56 -2.28 -22.24 -25.99
C GLU A 56 -1.55 -22.43 -24.66
N ILE A 57 -2.19 -23.15 -23.75
CA ILE A 57 -1.61 -23.48 -22.45
C ILE A 57 -0.49 -24.46 -22.71
N GLN A 58 0.73 -23.95 -22.90
CA GLN A 58 1.93 -24.78 -22.88
C GLN A 58 1.96 -25.46 -21.51
N LYS A 59 1.78 -26.77 -21.50
CA LYS A 59 1.83 -27.56 -20.27
C LYS A 59 3.27 -27.56 -19.79
N VAL A 60 3.58 -26.63 -18.90
CA VAL A 60 4.84 -26.62 -18.14
C VAL A 60 4.97 -28.00 -17.47
N GLY A 61 6.19 -28.55 -17.46
CA GLY A 61 6.47 -29.82 -16.79
C GLY A 61 6.06 -29.81 -15.31
N PHE A 62 6.13 -30.95 -14.64
CA PHE A 62 5.78 -31.05 -13.22
C PHE A 62 6.56 -30.03 -12.37
N ILE A 63 5.86 -29.01 -11.84
CA ILE A 63 6.44 -28.01 -10.94
C ILE A 63 6.22 -28.51 -9.50
N PRO A 64 7.29 -28.70 -8.71
CA PRO A 64 7.19 -29.03 -7.29
C PRO A 64 6.32 -28.03 -6.54
N HIS A 65 5.51 -28.51 -5.58
CA HIS A 65 4.52 -27.68 -4.86
C HIS A 65 5.14 -26.40 -4.26
N ASN A 66 6.35 -26.50 -3.70
CA ASN A 66 7.08 -25.38 -3.07
C ASN A 66 7.46 -24.26 -4.06
N GLN A 67 7.55 -24.56 -5.36
CA GLN A 67 7.98 -23.60 -6.37
C GLN A 67 6.79 -22.96 -7.12
N ARG A 68 5.59 -23.54 -7.01
CA ARG A 68 4.42 -23.20 -7.84
C ARG A 68 3.96 -21.75 -7.72
N ASN A 69 4.07 -21.16 -6.53
CA ASN A 69 3.56 -19.81 -6.23
C ASN A 69 4.67 -18.83 -5.82
N ARG A 70 5.95 -19.22 -5.94
CA ARG A 70 7.08 -18.43 -5.44
C ARG A 70 7.08 -17.01 -6.02
N GLU A 71 6.94 -16.90 -7.34
CA GLU A 71 6.92 -15.62 -8.05
C GLU A 71 5.72 -14.75 -7.65
N LYS A 72 4.54 -15.37 -7.52
CA LYS A 72 3.32 -14.68 -7.06
C LYS A 72 3.50 -14.12 -5.66
N TYR A 73 4.11 -14.90 -4.75
CA TYR A 73 4.38 -14.45 -3.40
C TYR A 73 5.43 -13.34 -3.37
N LEU A 74 6.52 -13.44 -4.15
CA LEU A 74 7.53 -12.38 -4.28
C LEU A 74 6.92 -11.08 -4.81
N ALA A 75 6.07 -11.14 -5.83
CA ALA A 75 5.41 -9.98 -6.42
C ALA A 75 4.37 -9.34 -5.48
N SER A 76 3.72 -10.15 -4.62
CA SER A 76 2.76 -9.65 -3.63
C SER A 76 3.40 -9.02 -2.40
N ARG A 77 4.74 -9.03 -2.29
CA ARG A 77 5.42 -8.46 -1.12
C ARG A 77 5.28 -6.94 -1.15
N PRO A 78 4.79 -6.31 -0.07
CA PRO A 78 4.85 -4.87 0.07
C PRO A 78 6.33 -4.46 0.06
N LYS A 79 6.69 -3.55 -0.84
CA LYS A 79 7.98 -2.87 -0.82
C LYS A 79 7.89 -1.75 0.22
N LEU A 80 8.69 -1.82 1.28
CA LEU A 80 8.73 -0.76 2.31
C LEU A 80 9.55 0.44 1.81
N LYS A 81 10.65 0.20 1.10
CA LYS A 81 11.42 1.26 0.44
C LYS A 81 10.63 1.81 -0.75
N PHE A 82 10.61 3.13 -0.89
CA PHE A 82 10.20 3.79 -2.12
C PHE A 82 11.05 3.29 -3.30
N ASP A 83 10.39 2.86 -4.37
CA ASP A 83 11.06 2.36 -5.58
C ASP A 83 11.44 3.55 -6.47
N ASP A 84 12.71 3.93 -6.42
CA ASP A 84 13.32 5.04 -7.16
C ASP A 84 14.02 4.59 -8.45
N SER A 85 13.77 3.35 -8.92
CA SER A 85 14.46 2.76 -10.07
C SER A 85 14.26 3.51 -11.40
N THR A 86 13.16 4.25 -11.54
CA THR A 86 12.83 5.02 -12.75
C THR A 86 13.41 6.43 -12.75
N MET A 87 13.92 6.90 -11.61
CA MET A 87 14.47 8.24 -11.45
C MET A 87 15.92 8.30 -11.95
N ARG A 88 16.42 9.52 -12.23
CA ARG A 88 17.81 9.70 -12.65
C ARG A 88 18.72 9.77 -11.43
N ASP A 89 20.00 9.44 -11.62
CA ASP A 89 21.01 9.68 -10.59
C ASP A 89 21.26 11.21 -10.49
N PRO A 90 21.46 11.75 -9.27
CA PRO A 90 21.73 13.16 -9.08
C PRO A 90 23.06 13.55 -9.73
N VAL A 91 23.10 14.71 -10.39
CA VAL A 91 24.31 15.23 -11.04
C VAL A 91 25.21 15.99 -10.05
N ASP A 92 24.59 16.67 -9.09
CA ASP A 92 25.26 17.52 -8.10
C ASP A 92 24.87 17.12 -6.67
N ASP A 93 25.65 17.59 -5.68
CA ASP A 93 25.44 17.39 -4.24
C ASP A 93 24.30 18.26 -3.66
N VAL A 94 23.26 18.52 -4.45
CA VAL A 94 22.21 19.48 -4.11
C VAL A 94 20.90 18.75 -3.81
N PHE A 95 20.27 19.18 -2.71
CA PHE A 95 18.97 18.79 -2.14
C PHE A 95 18.11 17.82 -2.97
N VAL A 96 17.60 16.77 -2.31
CA VAL A 96 16.66 15.78 -2.87
C VAL A 96 15.54 16.48 -3.66
N MET A 97 15.61 16.44 -4.99
CA MET A 97 14.54 16.93 -5.87
C MET A 97 13.63 15.77 -6.28
N ASN A 98 12.37 16.09 -6.62
CA ASN A 98 11.32 15.13 -6.99
C ASN A 98 11.66 14.14 -8.14
N TYR A 99 12.74 14.37 -8.89
CA TYR A 99 13.08 13.61 -10.11
C TYR A 99 14.38 12.82 -10.03
N TYR A 100 15.06 12.85 -8.88
CA TYR A 100 16.33 12.15 -8.67
C TYR A 100 16.20 11.06 -7.61
N LYS A 101 17.04 10.02 -7.74
CA LYS A 101 17.15 8.96 -6.74
C LYS A 101 17.68 9.50 -5.43
N TRP A 102 17.33 8.81 -4.35
CA TRP A 102 17.95 9.10 -3.05
C TRP A 102 19.40 8.63 -3.05
N VAL A 103 20.31 9.49 -2.57
CA VAL A 103 21.72 9.12 -2.42
C VAL A 103 21.85 8.06 -1.32
N VAL A 104 22.44 6.93 -1.67
CA VAL A 104 22.74 5.84 -0.74
C VAL A 104 24.21 5.95 -0.36
N TYR A 105 24.48 6.46 0.84
CA TYR A 105 25.84 6.60 1.35
C TYR A 105 26.38 5.26 1.89
N PRO A 106 27.67 4.96 1.67
CA PRO A 106 28.33 3.90 2.41
C PRO A 106 28.38 4.26 3.90
N PHE A 107 28.40 3.25 4.76
CA PHE A 107 28.28 3.44 6.20
C PHE A 107 29.34 4.39 6.79
N GLN A 108 30.59 4.30 6.32
CA GLN A 108 31.69 5.13 6.81
C GLN A 108 31.45 6.63 6.52
N GLU A 109 31.04 6.97 5.30
CA GLU A 109 30.72 8.34 4.91
C GLU A 109 29.50 8.85 5.67
N ALA A 110 28.46 8.03 5.83
CA ALA A 110 27.27 8.41 6.59
C ALA A 110 27.62 8.80 8.04
N VAL A 111 28.50 8.04 8.70
CA VAL A 111 29.00 8.35 10.05
C VAL A 111 29.78 9.66 10.05
N GLN A 112 30.62 9.89 9.05
CA GLN A 112 31.42 11.10 8.92
C GLN A 112 30.52 12.34 8.74
N CYS A 113 29.51 12.29 7.87
CA CYS A 113 28.54 13.38 7.70
C CYS A 113 27.77 13.70 9.00
N HIS A 114 27.46 12.67 9.81
CA HIS A 114 26.82 12.89 11.11
C HIS A 114 27.76 13.59 12.09
N ARG A 115 29.07 13.27 12.07
CA ARG A 115 30.07 13.94 12.91
C ARG A 115 30.28 15.39 12.51
N GLU A 116 30.32 15.67 11.21
CA GLU A 116 30.42 17.04 10.67
C GLU A 116 29.24 17.89 11.11
N THR A 117 28.03 17.33 11.08
CA THR A 117 26.83 17.99 11.59
C THR A 117 27.01 18.35 13.06
N HIS A 118 27.55 17.44 13.88
CA HIS A 118 27.76 17.63 15.32
C HIS A 118 29.05 18.37 15.70
N SER A 119 29.68 19.08 14.75
CA SER A 119 30.87 19.88 14.98
C SER A 119 30.72 20.84 16.18
N PRO A 120 31.81 21.11 16.95
CA PRO A 120 31.82 22.07 18.06
C PRO A 120 31.31 23.45 17.69
N GLU A 121 31.49 23.87 16.44
CA GLU A 121 31.05 25.18 15.95
C GLU A 121 29.55 25.26 15.65
N ILE A 122 28.88 24.12 15.44
CA ILE A 122 27.47 24.06 15.01
C ILE A 122 26.58 23.64 16.18
N TYR A 123 26.63 22.36 16.58
CA TYR A 123 25.77 21.79 17.62
C TYR A 123 26.51 21.43 18.91
N ASN A 124 27.85 21.45 18.90
CA ASN A 124 28.70 21.23 20.07
C ASN A 124 28.39 19.95 20.85
N LYS A 125 28.22 18.84 20.12
CA LYS A 125 27.96 17.51 20.67
C LYS A 125 28.70 16.41 19.88
N PRO A 126 30.05 16.43 19.87
CA PRO A 126 30.84 15.50 19.07
C PRO A 126 30.64 14.03 19.47
N ASP A 127 30.34 13.76 20.74
CA ASP A 127 30.15 12.41 21.31
C ASP A 127 28.68 11.96 21.35
N SER A 128 27.86 12.42 20.40
CA SER A 128 26.45 12.03 20.33
C SER A 128 26.26 10.60 19.80
N ASP A 129 25.28 9.89 20.37
CA ASP A 129 24.90 8.56 19.92
C ASP A 129 24.21 8.60 18.55
N LEU A 130 24.54 7.63 17.68
CA LEU A 130 23.89 7.46 16.39
C LEU A 130 22.70 6.51 16.49
N LEU A 131 21.52 6.99 16.11
CA LEU A 131 20.34 6.14 15.98
C LEU A 131 20.35 5.46 14.61
N VAL A 132 20.48 4.13 14.61
CA VAL A 132 20.42 3.32 13.38
C VAL A 132 19.10 2.55 13.35
N THR A 133 18.31 2.79 12.31
CA THR A 133 17.08 2.03 12.04
C THR A 133 17.37 0.94 11.02
N VAL A 134 17.23 -0.31 11.43
CA VAL A 134 17.39 -1.47 10.53
C VAL A 134 16.03 -2.09 10.28
N GLU A 135 15.59 -2.05 9.02
CA GLU A 135 14.34 -2.67 8.60
C GLU A 135 14.61 -4.06 8.01
N LEU A 136 14.06 -5.08 8.67
CA LEU A 136 14.17 -6.47 8.25
C LEU A 136 12.85 -6.93 7.64
N ASN A 137 12.91 -7.51 6.44
CA ASN A 137 11.73 -8.15 5.86
C ASN A 137 11.47 -9.50 6.54
N MET A 138 10.55 -9.52 7.49
CA MET A 138 10.16 -10.71 8.26
C MET A 138 9.11 -11.60 7.56
N GLN A 139 8.85 -11.39 6.27
CA GLN A 139 7.90 -12.20 5.50
C GLN A 139 8.48 -13.58 5.15
N GLY A 140 8.38 -14.49 6.12
CA GLY A 140 8.65 -15.93 5.93
C GLY A 140 7.44 -16.70 5.38
N GLU A 141 7.68 -17.91 4.88
CA GLU A 141 6.61 -18.84 4.45
C GLU A 141 5.67 -19.23 5.60
N LYS A 142 6.16 -19.17 6.83
CA LYS A 142 5.44 -19.55 8.05
C LYS A 142 5.04 -18.31 8.85
N LYS A 143 3.77 -18.24 9.23
CA LYS A 143 3.16 -17.13 9.98
C LYS A 143 3.81 -16.86 11.37
N TYR A 144 4.52 -17.84 11.92
CA TYR A 144 5.22 -17.78 13.20
C TYR A 144 6.57 -18.49 13.05
N PHE A 145 7.61 -17.72 12.70
CA PHE A 145 8.98 -18.20 12.76
C PHE A 145 9.57 -17.80 14.10
N ILE A 146 9.67 -18.75 15.02
CA ILE A 146 10.42 -18.55 16.27
C ILE A 146 11.89 -18.63 15.89
N ILE A 147 12.63 -17.53 16.09
CA ILE A 147 14.08 -17.50 15.96
C ILE A 147 14.62 -18.46 17.03
N LYS A 148 15.06 -19.65 16.60
CA LYS A 148 15.77 -20.56 17.50
C LYS A 148 17.18 -19.99 17.66
N TYR A 149 17.46 -19.38 18.80
CA TYR A 149 18.84 -19.07 19.17
C TYR A 149 19.58 -20.41 19.31
N ALA A 150 20.64 -20.60 18.53
CA ALA A 150 21.57 -21.68 18.74
C ALA A 150 22.33 -21.38 20.04
N GLN A 151 22.18 -22.25 21.04
CA GLN A 151 23.07 -22.31 22.21
C GLN A 151 24.37 -22.99 21.85
#